data_AF-A0A7R8WUL7-F1
#
_entry.id   AF-A0A7R8WUL7-F1
#
_cell.length_a   1.000
_cell.length_b   1.000
_cell.length_c   1.000
_cell.angle_alpha   90.00
_cell.angle_beta   90.00
_cell.angle_gamma   90.00
#
_symmetry.space_group_name_H-M   'P 1'
#
loop_
_entity.id
_entity.type
_entity.pdbx_description
1 polymer ?
#
loop_
_entity_poly.entity_id
_entity_poly.type
_entity_poly.pdbx_seq_one_letter_code
_entity_poly.pdbx_strand_id
1 'polypeptide(L)'
;MGEDFIYIMEHGTDVLTPFSKQLMDAESGLSYEEPSPNTFSFNSPYGTCPACKGLGKLHKADMDKVIPDDSKSINEVGIKPFGEVRSNMTFKQIKKIAKHFKFDLDTPIKKIPPKALEVMLYGGESSLGIDLGYSPHDMVYNLASDGIVNMLERWYRDTTSEKIRNWAEEFMTIQNCTECDGYRLKKSSLFFRVGGMHIGQLATMDLDKLYDWFEDIDDKLSDRQKAISKDVIKEIKLRLGFLLEVGLNYLTLNRPTRTLSGDVLDMSVEEATEFFKHIPAIYRKLTTLNSVGLGYITLGQQATTLSGGEAQR
;
A
#
# COMPACT_ATOMS: atom_id res chain seq x y z
N MET A 1 -13.99 42.50 9.29
CA MET A 1 -14.95 41.57 8.66
C MET A 1 -14.24 40.23 8.55
N GLY A 2 -14.89 39.12 8.90
CA GLY A 2 -14.27 37.79 8.97
C GLY A 2 -13.55 37.44 7.67
N GLU A 3 -12.36 36.84 7.79
CA GLU A 3 -11.51 36.42 6.68
C GLU A 3 -12.24 35.38 5.82
N ASP A 4 -12.94 35.85 4.78
CA ASP A 4 -13.67 35.05 3.80
C ASP A 4 -14.83 34.19 4.32
N PHE A 5 -15.32 34.49 5.52
CA PHE A 5 -16.41 33.80 6.19
C PHE A 5 -17.46 34.77 6.73
N ILE A 6 -18.73 34.50 6.45
CA ILE A 6 -19.87 35.31 6.89
C ILE A 6 -20.99 34.41 7.46
N TYR A 7 -21.74 34.95 8.39
CA TYR A 7 -22.99 34.36 8.85
C TYR A 7 -24.16 35.18 8.35
N ILE A 8 -25.16 34.51 7.78
CA ILE A 8 -26.43 35.13 7.40
C ILE A 8 -27.49 34.61 8.35
N MET A 9 -28.18 35.53 9.02
CA MET A 9 -29.32 35.22 9.89
C MET A 9 -30.60 35.64 9.16
N GLU A 10 -31.53 34.71 8.99
CA GLU A 10 -32.83 35.02 8.41
C GLU A 10 -33.69 35.78 9.44
N HIS A 11 -34.06 37.02 9.09
CA HIS A 11 -34.79 37.91 10.00
C HIS A 11 -36.14 37.31 10.43
N GLY A 12 -36.32 37.13 11.75
CA GLY A 12 -37.51 36.50 12.33
C GLY A 12 -37.37 35.01 12.58
N THR A 13 -36.20 34.43 12.27
CA THR A 13 -35.82 33.07 12.66
C THR A 13 -34.51 33.11 13.45
N ASP A 14 -34.30 32.18 14.37
CA ASP A 14 -32.99 31.98 15.03
C ASP A 14 -32.06 31.08 14.16
N VAL A 15 -32.32 30.98 12.85
CA VAL A 15 -31.53 30.17 11.93
C VAL A 15 -30.38 31.01 11.40
N LEU A 16 -29.16 30.52 11.65
CA LEU A 16 -27.91 31.20 11.34
C LEU A 16 -27.11 30.30 10.39
N THR A 17 -26.96 30.74 9.14
CA THR A 17 -26.33 29.95 8.07
C THR A 17 -24.92 30.48 7.78
N PRO A 18 -23.87 29.65 7.93
CA PRO A 18 -22.51 30.02 7.55
C PRO A 18 -22.30 29.99 6.04
N PHE A 19 -21.55 30.95 5.51
CA PHE A 19 -21.05 30.97 4.14
C PHE A 19 -19.55 31.25 4.15
N SER A 20 -18.81 30.45 3.38
CA SER A 20 -17.36 30.61 3.18
C SER A 20 -17.07 30.79 1.69
N LYS A 21 -16.03 31.57 1.35
CA LYS A 21 -15.48 31.52 -0.01
C LYS A 21 -14.60 30.30 -0.25
N GLN A 22 -14.14 29.65 0.82
CA GLN A 22 -13.39 28.40 0.75
C GLN A 22 -14.34 27.21 0.79
N LEU A 23 -13.88 26.05 0.30
CA LEU A 23 -14.61 24.80 0.47
C LEU A 23 -14.69 24.48 1.95
N MET A 24 -15.89 24.43 2.51
CA MET A 24 -16.10 24.20 3.94
C MET A 24 -17.30 23.30 4.18
N ASP A 25 -17.16 22.36 5.09
CA ASP A 25 -18.28 21.55 5.55
C ASP A 25 -19.20 22.38 6.46
N ALA A 26 -20.50 22.37 6.18
CA ALA A 26 -21.47 23.22 6.85
C ALA A 26 -21.78 22.78 8.29
N GLU A 27 -21.58 21.49 8.62
CA GLU A 27 -21.89 20.94 9.95
C GLU A 27 -20.67 20.98 10.88
N SER A 28 -19.53 20.46 10.43
CA SER A 28 -18.30 20.37 11.21
C SER A 28 -17.45 21.63 11.17
N GLY A 29 -17.66 22.49 10.16
CA GLY A 29 -16.87 23.69 9.94
C GLY A 29 -15.44 23.44 9.44
N LEU A 30 -15.14 22.22 8.97
CA LEU A 30 -13.83 21.90 8.41
C LEU A 30 -13.66 22.58 7.05
N SER A 31 -12.58 23.36 6.91
CA SER A 31 -12.17 23.96 5.63
C SER A 31 -11.27 22.99 4.85
N TYR A 32 -11.45 22.95 3.53
CA TYR A 32 -10.71 22.14 2.58
C TYR A 32 -9.91 23.04 1.63
N GLU A 33 -8.72 22.60 1.28
CA GLU A 33 -7.91 23.24 0.25
C GLU A 33 -8.60 23.16 -1.12
N GLU A 34 -8.40 24.18 -1.96
CA GLU A 34 -8.87 24.13 -3.34
C GLU A 34 -8.20 22.98 -4.10
N PRO A 35 -8.95 22.18 -4.86
CA PRO A 35 -8.40 21.07 -5.60
C PRO A 35 -7.48 21.58 -6.72
N SER A 36 -6.30 20.97 -6.83
CA SER A 36 -5.41 21.17 -7.97
C SER A 36 -4.84 19.81 -8.40
N PRO A 37 -4.31 19.65 -9.63
CA PRO A 37 -3.90 18.34 -10.13
C PRO A 37 -2.93 17.56 -9.22
N ASN A 38 -2.08 18.26 -8.47
CA ASN A 38 -1.13 17.63 -7.55
C ASN A 38 -1.80 17.03 -6.30
N THR A 39 -3.00 17.47 -5.90
CA THR A 39 -3.76 16.90 -4.78
C THR A 39 -4.30 15.51 -5.13
N PHE A 40 -4.35 15.17 -6.42
CA PHE A 40 -4.72 13.84 -6.92
C PHE A 40 -3.52 12.97 -7.30
N SER A 41 -2.30 13.41 -6.97
CA SER A 41 -1.07 12.65 -7.23
C SER A 41 -0.52 12.01 -5.95
N PHE A 42 -0.46 10.68 -5.91
CA PHE A 42 0.17 9.94 -4.81
C PHE A 42 1.69 10.13 -4.74
N ASN A 43 2.29 10.70 -5.80
CA ASN A 43 3.71 11.08 -5.86
C ASN A 43 3.97 12.50 -5.34
N SER A 44 2.91 13.24 -4.99
CA SER A 44 3.01 14.59 -4.46
C SER A 44 2.71 14.61 -2.96
N PRO A 45 3.45 15.37 -2.13
CA PRO A 45 3.12 15.52 -0.70
C PRO A 45 1.72 16.10 -0.47
N TYR A 46 1.17 16.83 -1.45
CA TYR A 46 -0.18 17.40 -1.36
C TYR A 46 -1.27 16.33 -1.48
N GLY A 47 -1.10 15.31 -2.33
CA GLY A 47 -2.09 14.26 -2.56
C GLY A 47 -1.80 12.92 -1.89
N THR A 48 -0.55 12.65 -1.48
CA THR A 48 -0.13 11.33 -0.98
C THR A 48 -0.75 10.98 0.37
N CYS A 49 -1.23 9.74 0.51
CA CYS A 49 -1.67 9.22 1.81
C CYS A 49 -0.48 9.23 2.80
N PRO A 50 -0.59 9.91 3.96
CA PRO A 50 0.52 10.04 4.89
C PRO A 50 0.92 8.71 5.55
N ALA A 51 -0.05 7.84 5.87
CA ALA A 51 0.24 6.55 6.51
C ALA A 51 1.06 5.60 5.63
N CYS A 52 0.70 5.45 4.34
CA CYS A 52 1.41 4.54 3.43
C CYS A 52 2.38 5.26 2.49
N LYS A 53 2.57 6.57 2.62
CA LYS A 53 3.41 7.40 1.71
C LYS A 53 3.14 7.12 0.23
N GLY A 54 1.86 6.98 -0.14
CA GLY A 54 1.45 6.73 -1.52
C GLY A 54 1.72 5.32 -2.06
N LEU A 55 2.06 4.34 -1.20
CA LEU A 55 2.21 2.94 -1.61
C LEU A 55 0.86 2.20 -1.73
N GLY A 56 -0.15 2.62 -0.96
CA GLY A 56 -1.45 1.96 -0.85
C GLY A 56 -1.43 0.66 -0.04
N LYS A 57 -0.24 0.15 0.29
CA LYS A 57 -0.05 -1.06 1.08
C LYS A 57 0.80 -0.73 2.29
N LEU A 58 0.55 -1.46 3.37
CA LEU A 58 1.32 -1.40 4.60
C LEU A 58 1.85 -2.80 4.90
N HIS A 59 3.08 -2.88 5.38
CA HIS A 59 3.56 -4.09 6.01
C HIS A 59 3.09 -4.02 7.45
N LYS A 60 2.25 -4.97 7.86
CA LYS A 60 1.81 -5.14 9.24
C LYS A 60 2.39 -6.42 9.81
N ALA A 61 2.70 -6.41 11.11
CA ALA A 61 3.14 -7.63 11.77
C ALA A 61 2.04 -8.70 11.70
N ASP A 62 2.44 -9.92 11.35
CA ASP A 62 1.55 -11.06 11.26
C ASP A 62 1.76 -11.97 12.47
N MET A 63 0.73 -12.12 13.29
CA MET A 63 0.81 -12.89 14.52
C MET A 63 1.09 -14.37 14.28
N ASP A 64 0.68 -14.94 13.14
CA ASP A 64 0.97 -16.34 12.80
C ASP A 64 2.45 -16.53 12.44
N LYS A 65 3.11 -15.48 11.96
CA LYS A 65 4.56 -15.47 11.71
C LYS A 65 5.37 -15.17 12.97
N VAL A 66 4.84 -14.30 13.84
CA VAL A 66 5.46 -13.92 15.11
C VAL A 66 5.38 -15.06 16.13
N ILE A 67 4.22 -15.72 16.24
CA ILE A 67 3.93 -16.84 17.15
C ILE A 67 3.30 -17.99 16.33
N PRO A 68 4.10 -18.76 15.57
CA PRO A 68 3.58 -19.85 14.75
C PRO A 68 3.11 -21.05 15.56
N ASP A 69 3.58 -21.20 16.80
CA ASP A 69 3.24 -22.30 17.69
C ASP A 69 3.19 -21.79 19.14
N ASP A 70 1.97 -21.59 19.64
CA ASP A 70 1.70 -21.07 20.98
C ASP A 70 1.92 -22.09 22.11
N SER A 71 2.22 -23.34 21.75
CA SER A 71 2.53 -24.41 22.69
C SER A 71 3.98 -24.36 23.16
N LYS A 72 4.85 -23.71 22.40
CA LYS A 72 6.26 -23.48 22.75
C LYS A 72 6.41 -22.39 23.77
N SER A 73 7.48 -22.49 24.55
CA SER A 73 7.90 -21.49 25.50
C SER A 73 8.80 -20.42 24.85
N ILE A 74 9.15 -19.37 25.60
CA ILE A 74 10.10 -18.35 25.12
C ILE A 74 11.50 -18.98 24.94
N ASN A 75 11.88 -19.92 25.81
CA ASN A 75 13.16 -20.63 25.69
C ASN A 75 13.25 -21.51 24.43
N GLU A 76 12.11 -22.04 23.97
CA GLU A 76 11.99 -22.84 22.75
C GLU A 76 11.70 -21.98 21.49
N VAL A 77 11.90 -20.66 21.58
CA VAL A 77 11.69 -19.71 20.48
C VAL A 77 10.24 -19.69 19.98
N GLY A 78 9.28 -19.74 20.91
CA GLY A 78 7.85 -19.63 20.56
C GLY A 78 7.46 -18.24 20.03
N ILE A 79 8.14 -17.17 20.46
CA ILE A 79 8.02 -15.82 19.88
C ILE A 79 9.25 -15.60 18.99
N LYS A 80 9.10 -15.88 17.69
CA LYS A 80 10.22 -15.93 16.74
C LYS A 80 11.07 -14.66 16.69
N PRO A 81 10.51 -13.43 16.70
CA PRO A 81 11.33 -12.23 16.61
C PRO A 81 12.30 -12.01 17.79
N PHE A 82 12.09 -12.67 18.94
CA PHE A 82 13.06 -12.62 20.03
C PHE A 82 14.31 -13.46 19.76
N GLY A 83 14.21 -14.44 18.85
CA GLY A 83 15.28 -15.37 18.52
C GLY A 83 15.64 -16.30 19.69
N GLU A 84 16.80 -16.93 19.57
CA GLU A 84 17.34 -17.80 20.61
C GLU A 84 17.68 -17.02 21.88
N VAL A 85 17.50 -17.67 23.03
CA VAL A 85 17.85 -17.12 24.34
C VAL A 85 19.34 -16.80 24.40
N ARG A 86 19.65 -15.51 24.56
CA ARG A 86 21.02 -14.99 24.66
C ARG A 86 21.12 -13.97 25.77
N SER A 87 22.33 -13.71 26.24
CA SER A 87 22.60 -12.66 27.24
C SER A 87 22.60 -11.25 26.62
N ASN A 88 21.49 -10.85 26.00
CA ASN A 88 21.31 -9.54 25.36
C ASN A 88 20.32 -8.65 26.14
N MET A 89 20.13 -7.41 25.67
CA MET A 89 19.21 -6.47 26.32
C MET A 89 17.76 -6.96 26.26
N THR A 90 17.31 -7.53 25.13
CA THR A 90 15.96 -8.09 24.95
C THR A 90 15.60 -9.09 26.05
N PHE A 91 16.42 -10.13 26.27
CA PHE A 91 16.15 -11.15 27.27
C PHE A 91 16.30 -10.63 28.71
N LYS A 92 17.10 -9.59 28.95
CA LYS A 92 17.09 -8.89 30.25
C LYS A 92 15.74 -8.21 30.50
N GLN A 93 15.14 -7.60 29.48
CA GLN A 93 13.81 -6.99 29.56
C GLN A 93 12.72 -8.05 29.76
N ILE A 94 12.74 -9.13 28.98
CA ILE A 94 11.78 -10.24 29.12
C ILE A 94 11.83 -10.84 30.52
N LYS A 95 13.03 -11.05 31.09
CA LYS A 95 13.18 -11.55 32.48
C LYS A 95 12.56 -10.61 33.53
N LYS A 96 12.65 -9.28 33.32
CA LYS A 96 11.99 -8.30 34.21
C LYS A 96 10.46 -8.40 34.10
N ILE A 97 9.93 -8.50 32.87
CA ILE A 97 8.49 -8.67 32.62
C ILE A 97 8.01 -9.99 33.26
N ALA A 98 8.74 -11.08 33.04
CA ALA A 98 8.48 -12.39 33.62
C ALA A 98 8.39 -12.36 35.16
N LYS A 99 9.33 -11.67 35.82
CA LYS A 99 9.32 -11.49 37.27
C LYS A 99 8.13 -10.65 37.74
N HIS A 100 7.74 -9.61 37.01
CA HIS A 100 6.62 -8.75 37.36
C HIS A 100 5.28 -9.50 37.28
N PHE A 101 5.07 -10.23 36.19
CA PHE A 101 3.83 -10.98 35.93
C PHE A 101 3.85 -12.41 36.47
N LYS A 102 4.94 -12.83 37.14
CA LYS A 102 5.10 -14.12 37.81
C LYS A 102 4.91 -15.33 36.89
N PHE A 103 5.61 -15.35 35.76
CA PHE A 103 5.69 -16.53 34.88
C PHE A 103 7.15 -16.89 34.58
N ASP A 104 7.40 -18.14 34.21
CA ASP A 104 8.72 -18.64 33.83
C ASP A 104 8.92 -18.64 32.31
N LEU A 105 10.15 -18.48 31.84
CA LEU A 105 10.48 -18.49 30.40
C LEU A 105 10.19 -19.83 29.70
N ASP A 106 10.07 -20.92 30.48
CA ASP A 106 9.67 -22.26 30.04
C ASP A 106 8.14 -22.45 29.98
N THR A 107 7.37 -21.43 30.37
CA THR A 107 5.90 -21.47 30.28
C THR A 107 5.49 -21.42 28.80
N PRO A 108 4.64 -22.35 28.33
CA PRO A 108 4.03 -22.27 26.99
C PRO A 108 3.35 -20.92 26.77
N ILE A 109 3.50 -20.31 25.59
CA ILE A 109 2.98 -18.97 25.30
C ILE A 109 1.49 -18.84 25.58
N LYS A 110 0.69 -19.84 25.20
CA LYS A 110 -0.75 -19.87 25.48
C LYS A 110 -1.13 -19.85 26.97
N LYS A 111 -0.18 -20.17 27.87
CA LYS A 111 -0.36 -20.15 29.33
C LYS A 111 0.25 -18.91 29.98
N ILE A 112 0.95 -18.06 29.23
CA ILE A 112 1.48 -16.80 29.75
C ILE A 112 0.29 -15.89 30.09
N PRO A 113 0.34 -15.15 31.21
CA PRO A 113 -0.71 -14.18 31.55
C PRO A 113 -1.00 -13.24 30.36
N PRO A 114 -2.26 -13.06 29.94
CA PRO A 114 -2.60 -12.28 28.76
C PRO A 114 -2.02 -10.86 28.77
N LYS A 115 -2.01 -10.23 29.96
CA LYS A 115 -1.43 -8.90 30.13
C LYS A 115 0.09 -8.87 29.90
N ALA A 116 0.80 -9.90 30.33
CA ALA A 116 2.25 -10.02 30.11
C ALA A 116 2.56 -10.21 28.62
N LEU A 117 1.76 -11.04 27.94
CA LEU A 117 1.89 -11.26 26.50
C LEU A 117 1.59 -9.98 25.71
N GLU A 118 0.52 -9.26 26.07
CA GLU A 118 0.17 -7.95 25.50
C GLU A 118 1.32 -6.95 25.65
N VAL A 119 1.94 -6.86 26.83
CA VAL A 119 3.09 -5.97 27.07
C VAL A 119 4.30 -6.36 26.21
N MET A 120 4.60 -7.66 26.08
CA MET A 120 5.69 -8.10 25.20
C MET A 120 5.42 -7.83 23.72
N LEU A 121 4.16 -7.94 23.29
CA LEU A 121 3.76 -7.78 21.90
C LEU A 121 3.59 -6.31 21.49
N TYR A 122 2.79 -5.57 22.23
CA TYR A 122 2.33 -4.22 21.88
C TYR A 122 2.81 -3.14 22.86
N GLY A 123 3.46 -3.51 23.96
CA GLY A 123 3.95 -2.58 24.96
C GLY A 123 2.84 -2.02 25.86
N GLY A 124 2.93 -0.74 26.21
CA GLY A 124 1.92 -0.04 27.02
C GLY A 124 2.18 -0.05 28.53
N GLU A 125 3.34 -0.52 29.00
CA GLU A 125 3.68 -0.55 30.43
C GLU A 125 5.05 0.09 30.71
N SER A 126 5.12 1.39 30.46
CA SER A 126 6.31 2.24 30.65
C SER A 126 6.82 2.32 32.10
N SER A 127 5.98 1.96 33.07
CA SER A 127 6.29 1.93 34.51
C SER A 127 7.30 0.86 34.92
N LEU A 128 7.60 -0.12 34.05
CA LEU A 128 8.55 -1.20 34.32
C LEU A 128 10.02 -0.74 34.42
N GLY A 129 10.31 0.55 34.24
CA GLY A 129 11.59 1.17 34.59
C GLY A 129 12.78 0.47 33.91
N ILE A 130 12.65 0.23 32.60
CA ILE A 130 13.73 -0.35 31.82
C ILE A 130 14.73 0.77 31.50
N ASP A 131 15.75 0.87 32.36
CA ASP A 131 16.87 1.78 32.14
C ASP A 131 17.65 1.35 30.89
N LEU A 132 17.46 2.11 29.82
CA LEU A 132 18.15 1.95 28.57
C LEU A 132 19.47 2.71 28.69
N GLY A 133 20.53 2.00 29.07
CA GLY A 133 21.88 2.56 28.98
C GLY A 133 22.12 3.12 27.58
N TYR A 134 22.74 4.31 27.51
CA TYR A 134 22.99 4.99 26.24
C TYR A 134 23.89 4.13 25.35
N SER A 135 23.38 3.72 24.19
CA SER A 135 24.16 3.05 23.14
C SER A 135 24.02 3.85 21.84
N PRO A 136 25.11 4.22 21.15
CA PRO A 136 25.07 5.02 19.92
C PRO A 136 24.44 4.34 18.69
N HIS A 137 23.84 3.16 18.84
CA HIS A 137 23.28 2.38 17.74
C HIS A 137 21.75 2.41 17.75
N ASP A 138 21.14 2.35 16.57
CA ASP A 138 19.68 2.38 16.29
C ASP A 138 18.85 1.26 16.96
N MET A 139 19.47 0.43 17.80
CA MET A 139 18.87 -0.74 18.44
C MET A 139 18.50 -0.54 19.92
N VAL A 140 18.58 0.68 20.45
CA VAL A 140 18.08 0.94 21.80
C VAL A 140 16.56 1.01 21.75
N TYR A 141 15.88 0.02 22.32
CA TYR A 141 14.43 0.00 22.41
C TYR A 141 13.96 -0.57 23.76
N ASN A 142 12.81 -0.05 24.21
CA ASN A 142 12.16 -0.48 25.42
C ASN A 142 10.96 -1.38 25.04
N LEU A 143 11.11 -2.67 25.28
CA LEU A 143 10.11 -3.70 24.98
C LEU A 143 8.82 -3.48 25.79
N ALA A 144 8.92 -2.98 27.03
CA ALA A 144 7.75 -2.77 27.88
C ALA A 144 6.93 -1.54 27.45
N SER A 145 7.57 -0.50 26.87
CA SER A 145 6.85 0.65 26.32
C SER A 145 6.34 0.37 24.91
N ASP A 146 7.19 -0.16 24.04
CA ASP A 146 6.94 -0.21 22.60
C ASP A 146 6.37 -1.56 22.15
N GLY A 147 6.77 -2.67 22.76
CA GLY A 147 6.44 -4.02 22.29
C GLY A 147 7.19 -4.43 21.02
N ILE A 148 7.31 -5.74 20.79
CA ILE A 148 8.04 -6.30 19.64
C ILE A 148 7.32 -6.01 18.31
N VAL A 149 5.98 -5.98 18.30
CA VAL A 149 5.17 -5.76 17.09
C VAL A 149 5.36 -4.35 16.56
N ASN A 150 5.18 -3.33 17.41
CA ASN A 150 5.37 -1.94 16.99
C ASN A 150 6.83 -1.68 16.60
N MET A 151 7.77 -2.38 17.23
CA MET A 151 9.18 -2.29 16.86
C MET A 151 9.47 -2.87 15.47
N LEU A 152 8.88 -4.03 15.11
CA LEU A 152 8.98 -4.60 13.77
C LEU A 152 8.45 -3.62 12.72
N GLU A 153 7.28 -3.04 12.96
CA GLU A 153 6.68 -2.05 12.06
C GLU A 153 7.55 -0.78 11.94
N ARG A 154 8.07 -0.27 13.06
CA ARG A 154 8.98 0.88 13.08
C ARG A 154 10.28 0.59 12.33
N TRP A 155 10.92 -0.55 12.60
CA TRP A 155 12.16 -0.91 11.93
C TRP A 155 11.96 -1.09 10.44
N TYR A 156 10.89 -1.73 10.00
CA TYR A 156 10.59 -1.83 8.58
C TYR A 156 10.45 -0.44 7.92
N ARG A 157 9.73 0.48 8.58
CA ARG A 157 9.40 1.80 8.04
C ARG A 157 10.56 2.81 8.08
N ASP A 158 11.31 2.83 9.19
CA ASP A 158 12.18 3.95 9.55
C ASP A 158 13.67 3.58 9.53
N THR A 159 14.04 2.30 9.50
CA THR A 159 15.46 1.89 9.47
C THR A 159 16.13 2.26 8.15
N THR A 160 17.42 2.58 8.22
CA THR A 160 18.30 2.75 7.05
C THR A 160 18.98 1.45 6.62
N SER A 161 19.00 0.42 7.48
CA SER A 161 19.66 -0.86 7.20
C SER A 161 18.76 -1.84 6.45
N GLU A 162 19.15 -2.24 5.24
CA GLU A 162 18.43 -3.26 4.47
C GLU A 162 18.36 -4.60 5.20
N LYS A 163 19.42 -4.99 5.92
CA LYS A 163 19.43 -6.24 6.69
C LYS A 163 18.34 -6.25 7.77
N ILE A 164 18.17 -5.14 8.49
CA ILE A 164 17.14 -5.01 9.53
C ILE A 164 15.75 -4.98 8.90
N ARG A 165 15.59 -4.26 7.78
CA ARG A 165 14.33 -4.18 7.05
C ARG A 165 13.87 -5.56 6.55
N ASN A 166 14.76 -6.31 5.90
CA ASN A 166 14.46 -7.64 5.38
C ASN A 166 14.14 -8.63 6.52
N TRP A 167 14.88 -8.56 7.64
CA TRP A 167 14.57 -9.37 8.81
C TRP A 167 13.20 -9.06 9.40
N ALA A 168 12.82 -7.78 9.50
CA ALA A 168 11.50 -7.40 9.99
C ALA A 168 10.39 -7.90 9.05
N GLU A 169 10.61 -7.79 7.74
CA GLU A 169 9.68 -8.21 6.70
C GLU A 169 9.30 -9.71 6.79
N GLU A 170 10.21 -10.58 7.25
CA GLU A 170 9.93 -12.01 7.45
C GLU A 170 8.75 -12.27 8.40
N PHE A 171 8.46 -11.34 9.32
CA PHE A 171 7.38 -11.44 10.29
C PHE A 171 6.14 -10.62 9.92
N MET A 172 6.10 -10.08 8.72
CA MET A 172 5.06 -9.16 8.28
C MET A 172 4.25 -9.74 7.13
N THR A 173 3.03 -9.22 6.97
CA THR A 173 2.21 -9.40 5.77
C THR A 173 1.90 -8.07 5.14
N ILE A 174 1.67 -8.14 3.82
CA ILE A 174 1.25 -6.98 3.05
C ILE A 174 -0.27 -6.89 3.16
N GLN A 175 -0.74 -5.80 3.74
CA GLN A 175 -2.16 -5.48 3.83
C GLN A 175 -2.45 -4.17 3.11
N ASN A 176 -3.69 -3.97 2.69
CA ASN A 176 -4.12 -2.68 2.16
C ASN A 176 -4.03 -1.63 3.28
N CYS A 177 -3.61 -0.42 2.91
CA CYS A 177 -3.57 0.70 3.85
C CYS A 177 -4.99 1.00 4.33
N THR A 178 -5.22 0.95 5.65
CA THR A 178 -6.53 1.20 6.26
C THR A 178 -6.96 2.67 6.24
N GLU A 179 -6.04 3.60 5.95
CA GLU A 179 -6.39 5.02 5.87
C GLU A 179 -6.92 5.45 4.50
N CYS A 180 -6.38 4.88 3.42
CA CYS A 180 -6.76 5.21 2.05
C CYS A 180 -7.38 4.03 1.30
N ASP A 181 -7.64 2.92 1.98
CA ASP A 181 -8.18 1.67 1.42
C ASP A 181 -7.41 1.14 0.19
N GLY A 182 -6.12 1.45 0.13
CA GLY A 182 -5.27 1.09 -1.02
C GLY A 182 -5.28 2.08 -2.19
N TYR A 183 -6.04 3.17 -2.12
CA TYR A 183 -6.11 4.19 -3.17
C TYR A 183 -4.94 5.18 -3.18
N ARG A 184 -4.02 5.09 -2.21
CA ARG A 184 -2.72 5.80 -2.18
C ARG A 184 -2.82 7.32 -1.96
N LEU A 185 -4.02 7.87 -1.90
CA LEU A 185 -4.28 9.31 -1.76
C LEU A 185 -4.81 9.69 -0.38
N LYS A 186 -4.71 10.97 -0.02
CA LYS A 186 -5.36 11.53 1.16
C LYS A 186 -6.88 11.39 1.08
N LYS A 187 -7.53 11.28 2.24
CA LYS A 187 -8.99 11.22 2.34
C LYS A 187 -9.66 12.45 1.70
N SER A 188 -9.12 13.64 1.92
CA SER A 188 -9.62 14.88 1.30
C SER A 188 -9.64 14.80 -0.23
N SER A 189 -8.59 14.24 -0.85
CA SER A 189 -8.54 14.02 -2.30
C SER A 189 -9.58 13.00 -2.79
N LEU A 190 -9.92 12.00 -1.97
CA LEU A 190 -10.91 10.98 -2.29
C LEU A 190 -12.36 11.45 -2.11
N PHE A 191 -12.59 12.63 -1.50
CA PHE A 191 -13.92 13.22 -1.39
C PHE A 191 -14.40 13.85 -2.70
N PHE A 192 -13.48 14.24 -3.59
CA PHE A 192 -13.85 14.74 -4.91
C PHE A 192 -14.30 13.59 -5.81
N ARG A 193 -15.52 13.73 -6.34
CA ARG A 193 -16.18 12.71 -7.16
C ARG A 193 -16.63 13.28 -8.50
N VAL A 194 -16.51 12.46 -9.53
CA VAL A 194 -17.05 12.71 -10.88
C VAL A 194 -17.98 11.55 -11.19
N GLY A 195 -19.21 11.83 -11.62
CA GLY A 195 -20.21 10.79 -11.87
C GLY A 195 -20.48 9.87 -10.66
N GLY A 196 -20.31 10.38 -9.44
CA GLY A 196 -20.48 9.63 -8.18
C GLY A 196 -19.25 8.84 -7.70
N MET A 197 -18.15 8.83 -8.45
CA MET A 197 -16.95 8.03 -8.15
C MET A 197 -15.72 8.91 -7.96
N HIS A 198 -14.82 8.52 -7.06
CA HIS A 198 -13.55 9.23 -6.88
C HIS A 198 -12.43 8.63 -7.73
N ILE A 199 -11.35 9.38 -7.94
CA ILE A 199 -10.23 8.98 -8.82
C ILE A 199 -9.65 7.60 -8.49
N GLY A 200 -9.51 7.28 -7.19
CA GLY A 200 -9.03 5.96 -6.74
C GLY A 200 -9.88 4.79 -7.25
N GLN A 201 -11.21 4.91 -7.21
CA GLN A 201 -12.12 3.86 -7.69
C GLN A 201 -11.99 3.68 -9.20
N LEU A 202 -11.92 4.78 -9.95
CA LEU A 202 -11.75 4.76 -11.41
C LEU A 202 -10.42 4.12 -11.80
N ALA A 203 -9.35 4.41 -11.06
CA ALA A 203 -8.04 3.85 -11.33
C ALA A 203 -7.96 2.33 -11.02
N THR A 204 -8.84 1.80 -10.19
CA THR A 204 -8.91 0.37 -9.86
C THR A 204 -9.88 -0.42 -10.73
N MET A 205 -10.61 0.22 -11.64
CA MET A 205 -11.46 -0.49 -12.61
C MET A 205 -10.61 -1.17 -13.67
N ASP A 206 -11.16 -2.27 -14.19
CA ASP A 206 -10.68 -2.88 -15.43
C ASP A 206 -10.81 -1.86 -16.56
N LEU A 207 -9.86 -1.87 -17.51
CA LEU A 207 -9.79 -0.83 -18.55
C LEU A 207 -11.03 -0.81 -19.44
N ASP A 208 -11.67 -1.96 -19.67
CA ASP A 208 -12.91 -2.06 -20.45
C ASP A 208 -14.07 -1.34 -19.77
N LYS A 209 -14.30 -1.63 -18.48
CA LYS A 209 -15.31 -0.96 -17.65
C LYS A 209 -15.03 0.52 -17.49
N LEU A 210 -13.74 0.89 -17.38
CA LEU A 210 -13.35 2.30 -17.28
C LEU A 210 -13.64 3.03 -18.60
N TYR A 211 -13.39 2.40 -19.74
CA TYR A 211 -13.73 2.96 -21.05
C TYR A 211 -15.23 3.17 -21.19
N ASP A 212 -16.04 2.15 -20.88
CA ASP A 212 -17.51 2.24 -20.89
C ASP A 212 -18.00 3.35 -19.95
N TRP A 213 -17.39 3.47 -18.78
CA TRP A 213 -17.72 4.54 -17.84
C TRP A 213 -17.47 5.95 -18.42
N PHE A 214 -16.41 6.12 -19.23
CA PHE A 214 -16.14 7.38 -19.94
C PHE A 214 -17.00 7.60 -21.19
N GLU A 215 -17.64 6.56 -21.74
CA GLU A 215 -18.71 6.74 -22.75
C GLU A 215 -19.94 7.36 -22.10
N ASP A 216 -20.32 6.88 -20.92
CA ASP A 216 -21.57 7.28 -20.23
C ASP A 216 -21.43 8.55 -19.38
N ILE A 217 -20.22 9.06 -19.17
CA ILE A 217 -19.99 10.13 -18.19
C ILE A 217 -20.67 11.44 -18.58
N ASP A 218 -20.78 11.73 -19.88
CA ASP A 218 -21.40 12.97 -20.36
C ASP A 218 -22.84 13.11 -19.84
N ASP A 219 -23.61 12.03 -19.72
CA ASP A 219 -24.98 12.09 -19.20
C ASP A 219 -25.07 12.52 -17.73
N LYS A 220 -23.97 12.40 -16.98
CA LYS A 220 -23.87 12.77 -15.56
C LYS A 220 -23.25 14.15 -15.34
N LEU A 221 -22.84 14.85 -16.40
CA LEU A 221 -22.20 16.16 -16.32
C LEU A 221 -23.17 17.28 -16.70
N SER A 222 -23.08 18.41 -16.00
CA SER A 222 -23.76 19.65 -16.39
C SER A 222 -23.16 20.21 -17.69
N ASP A 223 -23.91 21.05 -18.40
CA ASP A 223 -23.44 21.66 -19.66
C ASP A 223 -22.13 22.44 -19.50
N ARG A 224 -21.96 23.11 -18.35
CA ARG A 224 -20.70 23.79 -18.00
C ARG A 224 -19.55 22.81 -17.82
N GLN A 225 -19.78 21.70 -17.12
CA GLN A 225 -18.75 20.68 -16.94
C GLN A 225 -18.37 20.06 -18.29
N LYS A 226 -19.35 19.68 -19.12
CA LYS A 226 -19.13 19.16 -20.48
C LYS A 226 -18.25 20.08 -21.32
N ALA A 227 -18.56 21.39 -21.30
CA ALA A 227 -17.77 22.38 -22.06
C ALA A 227 -16.30 22.45 -21.60
N ILE A 228 -16.03 22.27 -20.31
CA ILE A 228 -14.68 22.32 -19.74
C ILE A 228 -13.93 20.99 -19.92
N SER A 229 -14.61 19.85 -19.78
CA SER A 229 -13.99 18.53 -19.74
C SER A 229 -13.85 17.85 -21.10
N LYS A 230 -14.51 18.36 -22.15
CA LYS A 230 -14.59 17.74 -23.49
C LYS A 230 -13.24 17.24 -24.02
N ASP A 231 -12.23 18.10 -24.04
CA ASP A 231 -10.92 17.75 -24.61
C ASP A 231 -10.18 16.74 -23.73
N VAL A 232 -10.31 16.85 -22.41
CA VAL A 232 -9.69 15.92 -21.44
C VAL A 232 -10.32 14.53 -21.55
N ILE A 233 -11.65 14.45 -21.59
CA ILE A 233 -12.38 13.17 -21.73
C ILE A 233 -12.04 12.53 -23.07
N LYS A 234 -12.02 13.30 -24.16
CA LYS A 234 -11.64 12.80 -25.49
C LYS A 234 -10.25 12.18 -25.50
N GLU A 235 -9.26 12.84 -24.88
CA GLU A 235 -7.89 12.33 -24.80
C GLU A 235 -7.79 11.07 -23.93
N ILE A 236 -8.52 11.01 -22.81
CA ILE A 236 -8.56 9.81 -21.95
C ILE A 236 -9.15 8.63 -22.73
N LYS A 237 -10.30 8.82 -23.40
CA LYS A 237 -10.94 7.78 -24.21
C LYS A 237 -10.04 7.28 -25.33
N LEU A 238 -9.32 8.17 -26.01
CA LEU A 238 -8.36 7.79 -27.06
C LEU A 238 -7.26 6.86 -26.51
N ARG A 239 -6.70 7.18 -25.35
CA ARG A 239 -5.64 6.36 -24.72
C ARG A 239 -6.16 5.04 -24.19
N LEU A 240 -7.34 5.05 -23.55
CA LEU A 240 -7.99 3.82 -23.10
C LEU A 240 -8.31 2.92 -24.29
N GLY A 241 -8.89 3.47 -25.36
CA GLY A 241 -9.17 2.74 -26.60
C GLY A 241 -7.91 2.09 -27.18
N PHE A 242 -6.79 2.82 -27.24
CA PHE A 242 -5.50 2.24 -27.66
C PHE A 242 -5.06 1.06 -26.76
N LEU A 243 -5.19 1.18 -25.44
CA LEU A 243 -4.84 0.07 -24.52
C LEU A 243 -5.74 -1.15 -24.71
N LEU A 244 -7.03 -0.94 -25.01
CA LEU A 244 -7.98 -2.01 -25.30
C LEU A 244 -7.72 -2.67 -26.65
N GLU A 245 -7.39 -1.89 -27.69
CA GLU A 245 -6.96 -2.42 -28.97
C GLU A 245 -5.71 -3.30 -28.84
N VAL A 246 -4.83 -2.99 -27.89
CA VAL A 246 -3.64 -3.79 -27.58
C VAL A 246 -3.97 -5.09 -26.81
N GLY A 247 -5.19 -5.25 -26.30
CA GLY A 247 -5.64 -6.44 -25.58
C GLY A 247 -5.42 -6.40 -24.06
N LEU A 248 -5.23 -5.21 -23.48
CA LEU A 248 -4.98 -5.04 -22.04
C LEU A 248 -6.25 -4.88 -21.20
N ASN A 249 -7.38 -5.41 -21.68
CA ASN A 249 -8.73 -5.15 -21.16
C ASN A 249 -8.88 -5.43 -19.66
N TYR A 250 -8.24 -6.49 -19.17
CA TYR A 250 -8.33 -6.97 -17.77
C TYR A 250 -7.39 -6.24 -16.80
N LEU A 251 -6.57 -5.31 -17.29
CA LEU A 251 -5.67 -4.54 -16.43
C LEU A 251 -6.40 -3.36 -15.79
N THR A 252 -5.79 -2.82 -14.74
CA THR A 252 -6.27 -1.61 -14.07
C THR A 252 -5.17 -0.55 -14.09
N LEU A 253 -5.54 0.74 -14.07
CA LEU A 253 -4.56 1.83 -14.10
C LEU A 253 -3.69 1.88 -12.84
N ASN A 254 -4.20 1.41 -11.70
CA ASN A 254 -3.49 1.38 -10.42
C ASN A 254 -2.59 0.13 -10.26
N ARG A 255 -2.46 -0.72 -11.28
CA ARG A 255 -1.61 -1.90 -11.22
C ARG A 255 -0.12 -1.51 -11.18
N PRO A 256 0.68 -2.04 -10.24
CA PRO A 256 2.13 -1.76 -10.22
C PRO A 256 2.83 -2.28 -11.48
N THR A 257 3.56 -1.41 -12.17
CA THR A 257 4.30 -1.72 -13.41
C THR A 257 5.30 -2.86 -13.24
N ARG A 258 5.86 -3.05 -12.04
CA ARG A 258 6.79 -4.15 -11.72
C ARG A 258 6.18 -5.55 -11.88
N THR A 259 4.85 -5.67 -11.72
CA THR A 259 4.14 -6.95 -11.93
C THR A 259 3.83 -7.23 -13.39
N LEU A 260 3.87 -6.19 -14.25
CA LEU A 260 3.60 -6.35 -15.67
C LEU A 260 4.80 -6.98 -16.41
N SER A 261 6.02 -6.60 -16.02
CA SER A 261 7.23 -7.20 -16.60
C SER A 261 7.41 -8.66 -16.21
N GLY A 262 7.07 -9.07 -14.98
CA GLY A 262 7.16 -10.47 -14.55
C GLY A 262 6.27 -11.36 -15.41
N ASP A 263 4.97 -11.06 -15.43
CA ASP A 263 3.98 -11.84 -16.20
C ASP A 263 4.33 -11.89 -17.70
N VAL A 264 4.77 -10.77 -18.29
CA VAL A 264 5.19 -10.74 -19.71
C VAL A 264 6.49 -11.52 -19.96
N LEU A 265 7.43 -11.49 -19.02
CA LEU A 265 8.69 -12.24 -19.13
C LEU A 265 8.45 -13.74 -18.91
N ASP A 266 7.42 -14.13 -18.17
CA ASP A 266 7.05 -15.53 -17.95
C ASP A 266 6.24 -16.12 -19.11
N MET A 267 5.66 -15.29 -20.00
CA MET A 267 4.97 -15.77 -21.22
C MET A 267 5.96 -16.46 -22.16
N SER A 268 5.52 -17.57 -22.75
CA SER A 268 6.20 -18.18 -23.90
C SER A 268 6.15 -17.26 -25.13
N VAL A 269 7.08 -17.41 -26.06
CA VAL A 269 7.10 -16.67 -27.33
C VAL A 269 5.80 -16.88 -28.11
N GLU A 270 5.20 -18.06 -28.05
CA GLU A 270 3.90 -18.37 -28.66
C GLU A 270 2.76 -17.57 -28.02
N GLU A 271 2.63 -17.61 -26.69
CA GLU A 271 1.64 -16.83 -25.94
C GLU A 271 1.84 -15.33 -26.14
N ALA A 272 3.09 -14.87 -26.09
CA ALA A 272 3.43 -13.47 -26.31
C ALA A 272 3.15 -13.02 -27.75
N THR A 273 3.27 -13.91 -28.75
CA THR A 273 2.93 -13.59 -30.14
C THR A 273 1.44 -13.26 -30.26
N GLU A 274 0.57 -14.06 -29.65
CA GLU A 274 -0.87 -13.78 -29.62
C GLU A 274 -1.18 -12.54 -28.77
N PHE A 275 -0.54 -12.40 -27.62
CA PHE A 275 -0.71 -11.25 -26.72
C PHE A 275 -0.34 -9.92 -27.38
N PHE A 276 0.75 -9.88 -28.14
CA PHE A 276 1.24 -8.66 -28.81
C PHE A 276 0.75 -8.49 -30.25
N LYS A 277 -0.26 -9.25 -30.72
CA LYS A 277 -0.75 -9.21 -32.10
C LYS A 277 -1.11 -7.81 -32.63
N HIS A 278 -1.53 -6.93 -31.72
CA HIS A 278 -1.93 -5.55 -32.01
C HIS A 278 -0.79 -4.53 -31.86
N ILE A 279 0.43 -4.95 -31.51
CA ILE A 279 1.64 -4.12 -31.49
C ILE A 279 2.57 -4.58 -32.62
N PRO A 280 2.47 -4.01 -33.85
CA PRO A 280 3.13 -4.56 -35.04
C PRO A 280 4.65 -4.70 -34.91
N ALA A 281 5.30 -3.79 -34.17
CA ALA A 281 6.75 -3.82 -33.96
C ALA A 281 7.23 -5.01 -33.11
N ILE A 282 6.42 -5.43 -32.13
CA ILE A 282 6.72 -6.57 -31.24
C ILE A 282 6.25 -7.85 -31.91
N TYR A 283 5.01 -7.87 -32.41
CA TYR A 283 4.42 -9.01 -33.11
C TYR A 283 5.32 -9.55 -34.21
N ARG A 284 5.89 -8.68 -35.07
CA ARG A 284 6.79 -9.10 -36.14
C ARG A 284 8.03 -9.84 -35.63
N LYS A 285 8.60 -9.42 -34.49
CA LYS A 285 9.78 -10.06 -33.90
C LYS A 285 9.42 -11.42 -33.29
N LEU A 286 8.31 -11.48 -32.57
CA LEU A 286 7.84 -12.70 -31.92
C LEU A 286 7.37 -13.75 -32.94
N THR A 287 6.69 -13.32 -34.00
CA THR A 287 6.30 -14.20 -35.11
C THR A 287 7.52 -14.83 -35.79
N THR A 288 8.61 -14.07 -35.96
CA THR A 288 9.87 -14.62 -36.49
C THR A 288 10.42 -15.70 -35.57
N LEU A 289 10.52 -15.43 -34.27
CA LEU A 289 10.99 -16.42 -33.28
C LEU A 289 10.09 -17.67 -33.26
N ASN A 290 8.77 -17.49 -33.34
CA ASN A 290 7.84 -18.59 -33.40
C ASN A 290 8.02 -19.42 -34.69
N SER A 291 8.24 -18.76 -35.83
CA SER A 291 8.45 -19.41 -37.13
C SER A 291 9.73 -20.25 -37.22
N VAL A 292 10.76 -19.94 -36.42
CA VAL A 292 11.98 -20.75 -36.31
C VAL A 292 11.89 -21.85 -35.24
N GLY A 293 10.70 -22.05 -34.66
CA GLY A 293 10.43 -23.13 -33.71
C GLY A 293 10.91 -22.83 -32.28
N LEU A 294 10.94 -21.56 -31.89
CA LEU A 294 11.28 -21.10 -30.54
C LEU A 294 10.05 -20.68 -29.72
N GLY A 295 8.85 -21.07 -30.14
CA GLY A 295 7.58 -20.68 -29.51
C GLY A 295 7.45 -21.03 -28.02
N TYR A 296 8.09 -22.11 -27.57
CA TYR A 296 8.02 -22.60 -26.19
C TYR A 296 8.94 -21.87 -25.19
N ILE A 297 9.89 -21.06 -25.67
CA ILE A 297 10.83 -20.32 -24.82
C ILE A 297 10.10 -19.14 -24.18
N THR A 298 10.39 -18.83 -22.92
CA THR A 298 9.81 -17.64 -22.26
C THR A 298 10.58 -16.38 -22.60
N LEU A 299 9.90 -15.23 -22.66
CA LEU A 299 10.54 -13.95 -23.00
C LEU A 299 11.63 -13.50 -21.99
N GLY A 300 11.55 -13.99 -20.75
CA GLY A 300 12.50 -13.73 -19.67
C GLY A 300 13.65 -14.71 -19.60
N GLN A 301 13.67 -15.77 -20.43
CA GLN A 301 14.75 -16.74 -20.44
C GLN A 301 16.08 -16.09 -20.84
N GLN A 302 17.11 -16.27 -20.02
CA GLN A 302 18.44 -15.72 -20.31
C GLN A 302 19.05 -16.40 -21.54
N ALA A 303 19.61 -15.62 -22.47
CA ALA A 303 20.21 -16.13 -23.70
C ALA A 303 21.35 -17.16 -23.45
N THR A 304 22.02 -17.08 -22.30
CA THR A 304 23.06 -18.02 -21.85
C THR A 304 22.54 -19.42 -21.52
N THR A 305 21.22 -19.59 -21.37
CA THR A 305 20.57 -20.86 -21.05
C THR A 305 20.01 -21.58 -22.28
N LEU A 306 20.12 -20.95 -23.46
CA LEU A 306 19.68 -21.52 -24.73
C LEU A 306 20.63 -22.62 -25.20
N SER A 307 20.08 -23.67 -25.79
CA SER A 307 20.89 -24.70 -26.45
C SER A 307 21.62 -24.12 -27.67
N GLY A 308 22.73 -24.74 -28.10
CA GLY A 308 23.51 -24.24 -29.24
C GLY A 308 22.70 -24.09 -30.54
N GLY A 309 21.69 -24.97 -30.75
CA GLY A 309 20.78 -24.88 -31.89
C GLY A 309 19.63 -23.88 -31.72
N GLU A 310 19.31 -23.47 -30.49
CA GLU A 310 18.39 -22.35 -30.22
C GLU A 310 19.08 -21.01 -30.40
N ALA A 311 20.30 -20.86 -29.90
CA ALA A 311 21.07 -19.61 -30.00
C ALA A 311 21.45 -19.25 -31.46
N GLN A 312 21.50 -20.24 -32.35
CA GLN A 312 21.80 -20.04 -33.77
C GLN A 312 20.57 -19.62 -34.60
N ARG A 313 19.36 -19.94 -34.13
CA ARG A 313 18.09 -19.65 -34.82
C ARG A 313 17.58 -18.26 -34.45
#